data_AF-A0A431K093-F1
#
_entry.id   AF-A0A431K093-F1
#
_cell.length_a   1.000
_cell.length_b   1.000
_cell.length_c   1.000
_cell.angle_alpha   90.00
_cell.angle_beta   90.00
_cell.angle_gamma   90.00
#
_symmetry.space_group_name_H-M   'P 1'
#
loop_
_entity.id
_entity.type
_entity.pdbx_description
1 polymer ?
#
loop_
_entity_poly.entity_id
_entity_poly.type
_entity_poly.pdbx_seq_one_letter_code
_entity_poly.pdbx_strand_id
1 'polypeptide(L)'
;MMITFRRQVLTQSVSLLSLIGALPAVLSACATNPPTSDISALRDRWMEDWMSARTLVGPLHMARFADPMYVVLDPIGWRPGQSEVDPLPVVEVPRGFVTDLASIPRVFWSLLRPDGAYTYPAIIHDYMYWTQVHERQVADDVFLAGMRDMNIDESTCKAIHFAVRQFGQSAWNNNRQLKRSGERRILKRLPSDPTVRWDQWRLMSDVFV
;
A
#
# COMPACT_ATOMS: atom_id res chain seq x y z
N MET A 1 -48.31 -44.45 -27.16
CA MET A 1 -49.04 -43.26 -26.65
C MET A 1 -48.03 -42.10 -26.60
N MET A 2 -47.58 -41.54 -27.74
CA MET A 2 -48.03 -40.24 -28.32
C MET A 2 -48.74 -39.34 -27.28
N ILE A 3 -48.36 -38.08 -27.04
CA ILE A 3 -48.24 -36.98 -28.02
C ILE A 3 -47.24 -35.91 -27.51
N THR A 4 -46.32 -35.52 -28.39
CA THR A 4 -45.48 -34.31 -28.38
C THR A 4 -46.31 -33.07 -28.71
N PHE A 5 -46.05 -31.90 -28.10
CA PHE A 5 -46.45 -30.63 -28.71
C PHE A 5 -45.37 -29.55 -28.58
N ARG A 6 -44.74 -29.29 -29.73
CA ARG A 6 -43.86 -28.17 -30.06
C ARG A 6 -44.72 -27.19 -30.86
N ARG A 7 -44.72 -25.89 -30.54
CA ARG A 7 -45.19 -24.86 -31.48
C ARG A 7 -44.22 -23.68 -31.55
N GLN A 8 -43.84 -23.42 -32.80
CA GLN A 8 -43.02 -22.34 -33.33
C GLN A 8 -43.86 -21.07 -33.52
N VAL A 9 -43.22 -19.89 -33.54
CA VAL A 9 -43.61 -18.73 -34.37
C VAL A 9 -42.30 -18.02 -34.74
N LEU A 10 -41.70 -18.29 -35.91
CA LEU A 10 -41.89 -17.64 -37.22
C LEU A 10 -41.54 -16.15 -37.27
N THR A 11 -40.38 -15.92 -37.86
CA THR A 11 -39.80 -14.68 -38.40
C THR A 11 -40.65 -14.07 -39.51
N GLN A 12 -40.73 -12.74 -39.57
CA GLN A 12 -40.90 -12.01 -40.83
C GLN A 12 -40.01 -10.77 -40.86
N SER A 13 -39.20 -10.70 -41.91
CA SER A 13 -38.39 -9.56 -42.30
C SER A 13 -39.18 -8.73 -43.31
N VAL A 14 -39.21 -7.41 -43.15
CA VAL A 14 -39.62 -6.50 -44.23
C VAL A 14 -38.58 -5.39 -44.32
N SER A 15 -37.87 -5.37 -45.45
CA SER A 15 -37.08 -4.24 -45.93
C SER A 15 -37.89 -3.53 -47.01
N LEU A 16 -37.95 -2.20 -47.00
CA LEU A 16 -38.19 -1.39 -48.19
C LEU A 16 -37.67 0.04 -48.01
N LEU A 17 -36.98 0.49 -49.05
CA LEU A 17 -36.21 1.73 -49.18
C LEU A 17 -37.09 2.98 -49.41
N SER A 18 -36.59 4.10 -48.85
CA SER A 18 -36.53 5.48 -49.35
C SER A 18 -37.75 6.17 -49.98
N LEU A 19 -38.15 7.32 -49.40
CA LEU A 19 -38.35 8.54 -50.17
C LEU A 19 -38.15 9.81 -49.32
N ILE A 20 -37.55 10.78 -50.01
CA ILE A 20 -36.97 12.04 -49.56
C ILE A 20 -38.06 13.03 -49.16
N GLY A 21 -37.90 13.65 -47.98
CA GLY A 21 -38.66 14.82 -47.54
C GLY A 21 -37.72 15.79 -46.86
N ALA A 22 -37.36 16.87 -47.55
CA ALA A 22 -36.53 17.94 -47.04
C ALA A 22 -37.18 18.63 -45.84
N LEU A 23 -36.46 18.72 -44.72
CA LEU A 23 -36.77 19.66 -43.63
C LEU A 23 -35.58 20.63 -43.48
N PRO A 24 -35.87 21.94 -43.33
CA PRO A 24 -34.84 22.97 -43.31
C PRO A 24 -34.01 22.88 -42.04
N ALA A 25 -32.72 23.20 -42.19
CA ALA A 25 -31.80 23.41 -41.09
C ALA A 25 -32.35 24.50 -40.14
N VAL A 26 -32.86 24.09 -38.98
CA VAL A 26 -32.95 24.97 -37.82
C VAL A 26 -31.65 24.81 -37.06
N LEU A 27 -30.73 25.74 -37.33
CA LEU A 27 -29.54 25.93 -36.53
C LEU A 27 -29.93 26.42 -35.13
N SER A 28 -29.18 25.91 -34.15
CA SER A 28 -28.82 26.57 -32.90
C SER A 28 -29.85 26.54 -31.76
N ALA A 29 -29.79 25.46 -30.98
CA ALA A 29 -29.85 25.55 -29.53
C ALA A 29 -28.65 24.78 -28.97
N CYS A 30 -27.79 25.49 -28.25
CA CYS A 30 -26.47 25.11 -27.79
C CYS A 30 -26.39 23.69 -27.19
N ALA A 31 -25.77 22.77 -27.92
CA ALA A 31 -25.01 21.71 -27.27
C ALA A 31 -23.78 22.38 -26.63
N THR A 32 -23.94 22.89 -25.41
CA THR A 32 -22.78 23.20 -24.59
C THR A 32 -22.10 21.86 -24.31
N ASN A 33 -21.01 21.57 -25.03
CA ASN A 33 -20.03 20.62 -24.54
C ASN A 33 -19.76 21.01 -23.08
N PRO A 34 -19.87 20.09 -22.10
CA PRO A 34 -19.47 20.43 -20.75
C PRO A 34 -18.05 20.98 -20.84
N PRO A 35 -17.78 22.15 -20.22
CA PRO A 35 -16.46 22.74 -20.31
C PRO A 35 -15.46 21.68 -19.83
N THR A 36 -14.46 21.37 -20.66
CA THR A 36 -13.46 20.32 -20.43
C THR A 36 -12.73 20.47 -19.09
N SER A 37 -12.78 21.66 -18.49
CA SER A 37 -12.32 21.96 -17.13
C SER A 37 -13.10 21.25 -16.03
N ASP A 38 -14.41 21.00 -16.19
CA ASP A 38 -15.26 20.43 -15.14
C ASP A 38 -15.09 18.92 -15.01
N ILE A 39 -14.92 18.19 -16.12
CA ILE A 39 -14.60 16.75 -16.08
C ILE A 39 -13.17 16.50 -15.62
N SER A 40 -12.20 17.35 -16.00
CA SER A 40 -10.85 17.26 -15.41
C SER A 40 -10.91 17.53 -13.91
N ALA A 41 -11.59 18.60 -13.48
CA ALA A 41 -11.69 18.92 -12.06
C ALA A 41 -12.48 17.87 -11.27
N LEU A 42 -13.53 17.25 -11.83
CA LEU A 42 -14.23 16.09 -11.23
C LEU A 42 -13.33 14.86 -11.14
N ARG A 43 -12.55 14.57 -12.19
CA ARG A 43 -11.56 13.48 -12.17
C ARG A 43 -10.46 13.74 -11.16
N ASP A 44 -9.97 14.98 -11.08
CA ASP A 44 -8.89 15.37 -10.20
C ASP A 44 -9.37 15.38 -8.74
N ARG A 45 -10.57 15.91 -8.45
CA ARG A 45 -11.25 15.77 -7.14
C ARG A 45 -11.53 14.32 -6.79
N TRP A 46 -12.05 13.51 -7.72
CA TRP A 46 -12.28 12.09 -7.47
C TRP A 46 -10.99 11.32 -7.24
N MET A 47 -9.90 11.63 -7.97
CA MET A 47 -8.58 11.05 -7.75
C MET A 47 -7.99 11.52 -6.43
N GLU A 48 -8.20 12.77 -6.03
CA GLU A 48 -7.72 13.34 -4.78
C GLU A 48 -8.51 12.79 -3.57
N ASP A 49 -9.83 12.66 -3.68
CA ASP A 49 -10.71 11.99 -2.73
C ASP A 49 -10.39 10.49 -2.63
N TRP A 50 -10.10 9.83 -3.76
CA TRP A 50 -9.73 8.42 -3.80
C TRP A 50 -8.30 8.17 -3.29
N MET A 51 -7.34 9.06 -3.59
CA MET A 51 -5.99 9.02 -3.04
C MET A 51 -5.94 9.44 -1.57
N SER A 52 -6.85 10.30 -1.13
CA SER A 52 -6.98 10.70 0.28
C SER A 52 -7.82 9.73 1.12
N ALA A 53 -8.65 8.90 0.48
CA ALA A 53 -9.36 7.79 1.11
C ALA A 53 -8.46 6.56 1.35
N ARG A 54 -7.33 6.45 0.65
CA ARG A 54 -6.38 5.34 0.85
C ARG A 54 -5.53 5.60 2.10
N THR A 55 -5.59 4.68 3.04
CA THR A 55 -4.75 4.68 4.24
C THR A 55 -3.29 4.35 3.90
N LEU A 56 -3.03 3.51 2.90
CA LEU A 56 -1.69 3.15 2.41
C LEU A 56 -1.21 4.10 1.31
N VAL A 57 0.05 4.54 1.39
CA VAL A 57 0.64 5.57 0.50
C VAL A 57 1.71 4.98 -0.41
N GLY A 58 1.42 4.92 -1.72
CA GLY A 58 2.37 4.45 -2.73
C GLY A 58 2.55 2.92 -2.79
N PRO A 59 3.05 2.38 -3.92
CA PRO A 59 3.37 0.96 -4.04
C PRO A 59 4.66 0.61 -3.26
N LEU A 60 4.75 -0.64 -2.78
CA LEU A 60 5.99 -1.14 -2.18
C LEU A 60 6.94 -1.66 -3.24
N HIS A 61 8.01 -0.91 -3.49
CA HIS A 61 9.19 -1.39 -4.19
C HIS A 61 10.34 -1.55 -3.19
N MET A 62 10.91 -2.75 -3.13
CA MET A 62 12.03 -3.06 -2.24
C MET A 62 13.10 -3.89 -2.95
N ALA A 63 14.35 -3.71 -2.53
CA ALA A 63 15.46 -4.59 -2.88
C ALA A 63 15.94 -5.33 -1.63
N ARG A 64 16.69 -6.41 -1.83
CA ARG A 64 17.24 -7.24 -0.76
C ARG A 64 18.76 -7.30 -0.87
N PHE A 65 19.44 -7.26 0.28
CA PHE A 65 20.87 -7.57 0.39
C PHE A 65 21.10 -9.09 0.29
N ALA A 66 22.36 -9.53 0.25
CA ALA A 66 22.69 -10.96 0.29
C ALA A 66 22.29 -11.63 1.63
N ASP A 67 22.31 -10.87 2.73
CA ASP A 67 21.74 -11.24 4.03
C ASP A 67 20.24 -10.85 4.12
N PRO A 68 19.46 -11.30 5.12
CA PRO A 68 18.01 -11.03 5.18
C PRO A 68 17.71 -9.59 5.63
N MET A 69 18.27 -8.63 4.90
CA MET A 69 18.07 -7.20 5.04
C MET A 69 17.47 -6.67 3.75
N TYR A 70 16.58 -5.69 3.88
CA TYR A 70 15.80 -5.13 2.79
C TYR A 70 15.95 -3.62 2.78
N VAL A 71 15.83 -3.02 1.60
CA VAL A 71 15.83 -1.57 1.42
C VAL A 71 14.60 -1.14 0.64
N VAL A 72 13.92 -0.13 1.15
CA VAL A 72 12.79 0.54 0.51
C VAL A 72 13.30 1.40 -0.65
N LEU A 73 12.80 1.17 -1.86
CA LEU A 73 13.26 1.87 -3.08
C LEU A 73 12.46 3.13 -3.36
N ASP A 74 11.16 3.13 -3.05
CA ASP A 74 10.27 4.27 -3.19
C ASP A 74 9.63 4.61 -1.84
N PRO A 75 9.38 5.91 -1.54
CA PRO A 75 8.72 6.27 -0.29
C PRO A 75 7.36 5.60 -0.15
N ILE A 76 7.09 5.09 1.05
CA ILE A 76 5.80 4.49 1.41
C ILE A 76 5.26 5.18 2.67
N GLY A 77 4.00 4.93 3.01
CA GLY A 77 3.44 5.49 4.23
C GLY A 77 2.09 4.93 4.60
N TRP A 78 1.64 5.30 5.79
CA TRP A 78 0.32 4.96 6.29
C TRP A 78 -0.31 6.16 6.99
N ARG A 79 -1.62 6.32 6.82
CA ARG A 79 -2.43 7.35 7.46
C ARG A 79 -3.71 6.71 8.03
N PRO A 80 -4.17 7.18 9.20
CA PRO A 80 -5.44 6.74 9.80
C PRO A 80 -6.63 7.07 8.89
N GLY A 81 -7.73 6.33 9.05
CA GLY A 81 -8.98 6.61 8.35
C GLY A 81 -9.62 7.92 8.84
N GLN A 82 -10.31 8.65 7.94
CA GLN A 82 -10.86 10.00 8.22
C GLN A 82 -11.95 10.04 9.32
N SER A 83 -12.47 8.89 9.74
CA SER A 83 -13.59 8.79 10.70
C SER A 83 -13.17 8.44 12.13
N GLU A 84 -11.87 8.46 12.46
CA GLU A 84 -11.37 8.13 13.80
C GLU A 84 -11.40 9.34 14.74
N VAL A 85 -11.97 9.16 15.93
CA VAL A 85 -12.17 10.22 16.96
C VAL A 85 -10.86 10.58 17.68
N ASP A 86 -9.89 9.68 17.69
CA ASP A 86 -8.52 9.91 18.15
C ASP A 86 -7.57 9.11 17.24
N PRO A 87 -7.16 9.68 16.10
CA PRO A 87 -6.49 8.92 15.06
C PRO A 87 -5.03 8.65 15.41
N LEU A 88 -4.55 7.45 15.07
CA LEU A 88 -3.13 7.10 15.12
C LEU A 88 -2.28 8.06 14.25
N PRO A 89 -0.98 8.26 14.53
CA PRO A 89 -0.17 9.20 13.77
C PRO A 89 0.00 8.79 12.30
N VAL A 90 0.12 9.78 11.42
CA VAL A 90 0.57 9.57 10.03
C VAL A 90 2.05 9.19 10.03
N VAL A 91 2.42 8.19 9.25
CA VAL A 91 3.79 7.69 9.16
C VAL A 91 4.25 7.64 7.71
N GLU A 92 5.39 8.28 7.44
CA GLU A 92 6.05 8.23 6.14
C GLU A 92 7.42 7.57 6.28
N VAL A 93 7.67 6.56 5.46
CA VAL A 93 8.94 5.85 5.39
C VAL A 93 9.69 6.36 4.17
N PRO A 94 10.87 6.98 4.34
CA PRO A 94 11.61 7.52 3.22
C PRO A 94 12.23 6.42 2.37
N ARG A 95 12.46 6.73 1.11
CA ARG A 95 13.35 5.96 0.25
C ARG A 95 14.70 5.72 0.94
N GLY A 96 15.24 4.52 0.77
CA GLY A 96 16.53 4.11 1.30
C GLY A 96 16.46 3.60 2.73
N PHE A 97 15.27 3.54 3.36
CA PHE A 97 15.12 2.92 4.66
C PHE A 97 15.47 1.42 4.60
N VAL A 98 16.35 0.98 5.50
CA VAL A 98 16.82 -0.39 5.62
C VAL A 98 16.12 -1.08 6.78
N THR A 99 15.56 -2.27 6.54
CA THR A 99 14.88 -3.07 7.55
C THR A 99 15.27 -4.55 7.50
N ASP A 100 15.16 -5.23 8.64
CA ASP A 100 15.34 -6.67 8.81
C ASP A 100 14.01 -7.45 8.86
N LEU A 101 12.86 -6.75 8.86
CA LEU A 101 11.52 -7.34 9.06
C LEU A 101 11.43 -8.17 10.36
N ALA A 102 12.32 -7.93 11.33
CA ALA A 102 12.57 -8.84 12.45
C ALA A 102 11.83 -8.47 13.74
N SER A 103 11.00 -7.43 13.71
CA SER A 103 10.13 -7.08 14.84
C SER A 103 9.11 -8.17 15.18
N ILE A 104 8.77 -9.04 14.23
CA ILE A 104 7.89 -10.19 14.45
C ILE A 104 8.71 -11.37 14.96
N PRO A 105 8.36 -12.00 16.11
CA PRO A 105 9.10 -13.13 16.64
C PRO A 105 9.23 -14.29 15.64
N ARG A 106 10.43 -14.88 15.55
CA ARG A 106 10.78 -15.93 14.57
C ARG A 106 9.87 -17.15 14.59
N VAL A 107 9.22 -17.46 15.72
CA VAL A 107 8.25 -18.55 15.80
C VAL A 107 7.06 -18.37 14.83
N PHE A 108 6.75 -17.12 14.48
CA PHE A 108 5.71 -16.81 13.50
C PHE A 108 6.23 -16.82 12.06
N TRP A 109 7.54 -16.87 11.81
CA TRP A 109 8.10 -16.86 10.44
C TRP A 109 7.78 -18.13 9.64
N SER A 110 7.42 -19.23 10.31
CA SER A 110 6.90 -20.42 9.61
C SER A 110 5.49 -20.20 9.05
N LEU A 111 4.71 -19.33 9.69
CA LEU A 111 3.37 -18.93 9.26
C LEU A 111 3.40 -17.69 8.35
N LEU A 112 4.43 -16.87 8.50
CA LEU A 112 4.59 -15.57 7.88
C LEU A 112 5.72 -15.64 6.86
N ARG A 113 5.35 -15.80 5.58
CA ARG A 113 6.31 -15.73 4.48
C ARG A 113 6.92 -14.33 4.41
N PRO A 114 8.25 -14.17 4.26
CA PRO A 114 8.92 -12.87 4.20
C PRO A 114 8.42 -11.90 3.12
N ASP A 115 7.73 -12.41 2.10
CA ASP A 115 7.08 -11.67 1.01
C ASP A 115 5.54 -11.58 1.19
N GLY A 116 5.05 -11.82 2.39
CA GLY A 116 3.63 -11.85 2.72
C GLY A 116 2.96 -10.47 2.68
N ALA A 117 1.62 -10.47 2.69
CA ALA A 117 0.81 -9.26 2.67
C ALA A 117 1.09 -8.28 3.84
N TYR A 118 1.70 -8.77 4.93
CA TYR A 118 2.07 -7.97 6.09
C TYR A 118 3.38 -7.19 5.91
N THR A 119 4.13 -7.41 4.83
CA THR A 119 5.45 -6.79 4.62
C THR A 119 5.36 -5.26 4.61
N TYR A 120 4.36 -4.71 3.92
CA TYR A 120 4.13 -3.26 3.86
C TYR A 120 3.96 -2.64 5.26
N PRO A 121 3.00 -3.08 6.09
CA PRO A 121 2.84 -2.52 7.43
C PRO A 121 3.99 -2.89 8.38
N ALA A 122 4.71 -4.00 8.16
CA ALA A 122 5.91 -4.33 8.93
C ALA A 122 7.07 -3.35 8.70
N ILE A 123 7.27 -2.88 7.46
CA ILE A 123 8.29 -1.86 7.16
C ILE A 123 7.97 -0.55 7.91
N ILE A 124 6.71 -0.13 7.93
CA ILE A 124 6.26 1.06 8.67
C ILE A 124 6.53 0.89 10.17
N HIS A 125 6.17 -0.25 10.73
CA HIS A 125 6.43 -0.60 12.12
C HIS A 125 7.93 -0.54 12.46
N ASP A 126 8.78 -1.16 11.65
CA ASP A 126 10.24 -1.16 11.85
C ASP A 126 10.83 0.25 11.76
N TYR A 127 10.31 1.08 10.88
CA TYR A 127 10.69 2.49 10.79
C TYR A 127 10.34 3.25 12.08
N MET A 128 9.15 3.03 12.65
CA MET A 128 8.78 3.62 13.93
C MET A 128 9.64 3.08 15.08
N TYR A 129 9.98 1.79 15.07
CA TYR A 129 10.90 1.17 16.03
C TYR A 129 12.32 1.72 15.96
N TRP A 130 12.78 2.07 14.76
CA TRP A 130 14.08 2.69 14.54
C TRP A 130 14.11 4.18 14.93
N THR A 131 13.11 4.95 14.48
CA THR A 131 13.06 6.40 14.70
C THR A 131 12.74 6.73 16.15
N GLN A 132 11.84 5.97 16.77
CA GLN A 132 11.37 6.11 18.15
C GLN A 132 10.83 7.51 18.45
N VAL A 133 10.17 8.13 17.47
CA VAL A 133 9.47 9.42 17.63
C VAL A 133 8.22 9.25 18.50
N HIS A 134 7.52 8.13 18.34
CA HIS A 134 6.35 7.76 19.12
C HIS A 134 6.68 6.65 20.12
N GLU A 135 5.76 6.36 21.03
CA GLU A 135 5.88 5.21 21.93
C GLU A 135 5.76 3.88 21.17
N ARG A 136 6.35 2.82 21.72
CA ARG A 136 6.32 1.48 21.13
C ARG A 136 4.89 1.00 20.87
N GLN A 137 4.01 1.26 21.82
CA GLN A 137 2.61 0.90 21.80
C GLN A 137 1.88 1.50 20.59
N VAL A 138 2.19 2.75 20.26
CA VAL A 138 1.63 3.44 19.09
C VAL A 138 2.13 2.80 17.80
N ALA A 139 3.42 2.43 17.73
CA ALA A 139 3.96 1.70 16.59
C ALA A 139 3.28 0.33 16.41
N ASP A 140 3.09 -0.41 17.50
CA ASP A 140 2.38 -1.70 17.49
C ASP A 140 0.93 -1.55 17.00
N ASP A 141 0.24 -0.46 17.37
CA ASP A 141 -1.14 -0.19 16.95
C ASP A 141 -1.25 0.24 15.48
N VAL A 142 -0.32 1.07 15.00
CA VAL A 142 -0.20 1.40 13.57
C VAL A 142 0.04 0.12 12.75
N PHE A 143 0.84 -0.81 13.28
CA PHE A 143 1.07 -2.08 12.60
C PHE A 143 -0.20 -2.92 12.50
N LEU A 144 -0.99 -3.02 13.58
CA LEU A 144 -2.28 -3.70 13.56
C LEU A 144 -3.25 -3.05 12.57
N ALA A 145 -3.37 -1.73 12.57
CA ALA A 145 -4.24 -1.00 11.66
C ALA A 145 -3.81 -1.21 10.20
N GLY A 146 -2.52 -1.06 9.90
CA GLY A 146 -1.99 -1.30 8.56
C GLY A 146 -2.16 -2.74 8.08
N MET A 147 -2.08 -3.75 8.96
CA MET A 147 -2.39 -5.14 8.61
C MET A 147 -3.87 -5.33 8.25
N ARG A 148 -4.79 -4.69 8.98
CA ARG A 148 -6.22 -4.73 8.67
C ARG A 148 -6.54 -4.06 7.33
N ASP A 149 -5.90 -2.94 7.02
CA ASP A 149 -6.05 -2.25 5.74
C ASP A 149 -5.55 -3.09 4.55
N MET A 150 -4.56 -3.95 4.81
CA MET A 150 -4.08 -4.96 3.86
C MET A 150 -4.99 -6.19 3.77
N ASN A 151 -6.15 -6.18 4.44
CA ASN A 151 -7.13 -7.28 4.50
C ASN A 151 -6.54 -8.61 5.00
N ILE A 152 -5.57 -8.55 5.92
CA ILE A 152 -5.09 -9.74 6.61
C ILE A 152 -6.16 -10.22 7.59
N ASP A 153 -6.34 -11.53 7.70
CA ASP A 153 -7.38 -12.09 8.56
C ASP A 153 -7.20 -11.64 10.02
N GLU A 154 -8.33 -11.38 10.69
CA GLU A 154 -8.34 -10.74 12.01
C GLU A 154 -7.65 -11.61 13.08
N SER A 155 -7.66 -12.94 12.95
CA SER A 155 -6.93 -13.84 13.83
C SER A 155 -5.42 -13.66 13.72
N THR A 156 -4.89 -13.60 12.51
CA THR A 156 -3.47 -13.35 12.23
C THR A 156 -3.06 -11.97 12.73
N CYS A 157 -3.86 -10.93 12.43
CA CYS A 157 -3.65 -9.58 12.93
C CYS A 157 -3.52 -9.54 14.47
N LYS A 158 -4.45 -10.16 15.18
CA LYS A 158 -4.43 -10.24 16.66
C LYS A 158 -3.25 -11.04 17.19
N ALA A 159 -2.92 -12.17 16.56
CA ALA A 159 -1.80 -13.02 16.98
C ALA A 159 -0.46 -12.28 16.86
N ILE A 160 -0.23 -11.62 15.73
CA ILE A 160 0.98 -10.82 15.49
C ILE A 160 1.02 -9.62 16.44
N HIS A 161 -0.09 -8.89 16.60
CA HIS A 161 -0.16 -7.75 17.51
C HIS A 161 0.15 -8.16 18.96
N PHE A 162 -0.46 -9.25 19.43
CA PHE A 162 -0.15 -9.81 20.74
C PHE A 162 1.34 -10.14 20.86
N ALA A 163 1.94 -10.75 19.84
CA ALA A 163 3.35 -11.12 19.85
C ALA A 163 4.27 -9.90 19.97
N VAL A 164 4.05 -8.84 19.18
CA VAL A 164 4.87 -7.61 19.27
C VAL A 164 4.65 -6.89 20.61
N ARG A 165 3.43 -6.92 21.15
CA ARG A 165 3.12 -6.35 22.46
C ARG A 165 3.92 -7.01 23.58
N GLN A 166 4.00 -8.34 23.57
CA GLN A 166 4.71 -9.12 24.60
C GLN A 166 6.24 -9.12 24.42
N PHE A 167 6.73 -9.27 23.19
CA PHE A 167 8.15 -9.55 22.93
C PHE A 167 8.92 -8.41 22.25
N GLY A 168 8.23 -7.37 21.75
CA GLY A 168 8.83 -6.27 20.99
C GLY A 168 9.76 -5.36 21.81
N GLN A 169 9.71 -5.41 23.14
CA GLN A 169 10.53 -4.54 24.00
C GLN A 169 12.04 -4.73 23.79
N SER A 170 12.48 -5.96 23.55
CA SER A 170 13.89 -6.26 23.28
C SER A 170 14.35 -5.60 21.96
N ALA A 171 13.56 -5.75 20.89
CA ALA A 171 13.83 -5.14 19.60
C ALA A 171 13.81 -3.60 19.68
N TRP A 172 12.87 -3.02 20.42
CA TRP A 172 12.79 -1.58 20.67
C TRP A 172 14.05 -1.03 21.36
N ASN A 173 14.52 -1.72 22.39
CA ASN A 173 15.73 -1.33 23.14
C ASN A 173 17.00 -1.52 22.31
N ASN A 174 17.08 -2.61 21.53
CA ASN A 174 18.19 -2.88 20.64
C ASN A 174 18.32 -1.79 19.55
N ASN A 175 17.22 -1.40 18.90
CA ASN A 175 17.24 -0.29 17.92
C ASN A 175 17.73 1.02 18.56
N ARG A 176 17.29 1.32 19.80
CA ARG A 176 17.78 2.48 20.57
C ARG A 176 19.29 2.42 20.78
N GLN A 177 19.81 1.25 21.13
CA GLN A 177 21.25 1.05 21.35
C GLN A 177 22.05 1.19 20.06
N LEU A 178 21.61 0.56 18.97
CA LEU A 178 22.26 0.64 17.66
C LEU A 178 22.33 2.08 17.14
N LYS A 179 21.23 2.83 17.28
CA LYS A 179 21.18 4.27 16.92
C LYS A 179 22.13 5.09 17.79
N ARG A 180 22.21 4.81 19.09
CA ARG A 180 23.18 5.47 20.00
C ARG A 180 24.63 5.14 19.67
N SER A 181 24.91 3.94 19.16
CA SER A 181 26.25 3.57 18.69
C SER A 181 26.58 4.12 17.29
N GLY A 182 25.69 4.90 16.67
CA GLY A 182 25.93 5.54 15.38
C GLY A 182 25.52 4.73 14.15
N GLU A 183 24.79 3.62 14.31
CA GLU A 183 24.20 2.93 13.16
C GLU A 183 23.19 3.85 12.47
N ARG A 184 23.16 3.80 11.13
CA ARG A 184 22.23 4.55 10.28
C ARG A 184 21.48 3.58 9.38
N ARG A 185 20.21 3.89 9.08
CA ARG A 185 19.34 3.03 8.28
C ARG A 185 18.70 3.74 7.09
N ILE A 186 19.14 4.95 6.73
CA ILE A 186 18.62 5.67 5.56
C ILE A 186 19.76 5.85 4.56
N LEU A 187 19.68 5.12 3.45
CA LEU A 187 20.69 5.11 2.40
C LEU A 187 20.53 6.30 1.45
N LYS A 188 21.64 7.01 1.26
CA LYS A 188 21.84 7.95 0.16
C LYS A 188 22.15 7.20 -1.15
N ARG A 189 22.93 6.12 -1.06
CA ARG A 189 23.31 5.27 -2.22
C ARG A 189 22.89 3.82 -1.98
N LEU A 190 22.30 3.21 -3.00
CA LEU A 190 21.92 1.79 -2.98
C LEU A 190 23.09 0.92 -3.45
N PRO A 191 23.22 -0.33 -2.96
CA PRO A 191 24.18 -1.28 -3.49
C PRO A 191 23.86 -1.62 -4.95
N SER A 192 24.89 -1.68 -5.79
CA SER A 192 24.78 -2.11 -7.20
C SER A 192 25.11 -3.59 -7.40
N ASP A 193 25.86 -4.18 -6.47
CA ASP A 193 26.29 -5.58 -6.49
C ASP A 193 25.34 -6.43 -5.64
N PRO A 194 24.70 -7.47 -6.21
CA PRO A 194 23.74 -8.32 -5.50
C PRO A 194 24.36 -9.20 -4.40
N THR A 195 25.70 -9.33 -4.36
CA THR A 195 26.41 -10.14 -3.36
C THR A 195 26.73 -9.36 -2.08
N VAL A 196 26.52 -8.04 -2.09
CA VAL A 196 26.77 -7.17 -0.95
C VAL A 196 25.86 -7.54 0.22
N ARG A 197 26.48 -7.63 1.40
CA ARG A 197 25.82 -7.86 2.67
C ARG A 197 25.66 -6.55 3.44
N TRP A 198 24.60 -6.42 4.22
CA TRP A 198 24.36 -5.26 5.07
C TRP A 198 25.44 -5.09 6.14
N ASP A 199 25.93 -6.18 6.72
CA ASP A 199 26.99 -6.15 7.75
C ASP A 199 28.27 -5.44 7.27
N GLN A 200 28.59 -5.55 5.99
CA GLN A 200 29.67 -4.83 5.31
C GLN A 200 29.24 -3.42 4.90
N TRP A 201 28.05 -3.29 4.28
CA TRP A 201 27.56 -2.02 3.74
C TRP A 201 27.40 -0.95 4.82
N ARG A 202 26.93 -1.33 6.01
CA ARG A 202 26.70 -0.39 7.13
C ARG A 202 27.95 0.25 7.69
N LEU A 203 29.13 -0.28 7.37
CA LEU A 203 30.42 0.27 7.82
C LEU A 203 30.87 1.47 6.96
N MET A 204 30.30 1.65 5.76
CA MET A 204 30.65 2.74 4.86
C MET A 204 29.93 4.02 5.31
N SER A 205 30.67 5.06 5.72
CA SER A 205 30.02 6.27 6.27
C SER A 205 29.41 7.18 5.20
N ASP A 206 29.84 7.08 3.95
CA ASP A 206 29.46 7.97 2.84
C ASP A 206 28.24 7.49 2.03
N VAL A 207 27.68 6.31 2.36
CA VAL A 207 26.48 5.75 1.70
C VAL A 207 25.17 6.15 2.37
N PHE A 208 25.23 6.79 3.54
CA PHE A 208 24.08 7.17 4.35
C PHE A 208 23.80 8.67 4.28
N VAL A 209 22.54 9.03 4.55
CA VAL A 209 22.13 10.41 4.84
C VAL A 209 22.66 10.84 6.21
#